data_AF-A0A1K1N3A6-F1
#
_entry.id   AF-A0A1K1N3A6-F1
#
_cell.length_a   1.000
_cell.length_b   1.000
_cell.length_c   1.000
_cell.angle_alpha   90.00
_cell.angle_beta   90.00
_cell.angle_gamma   90.00
#
_symmetry.space_group_name_H-M   'P 1'
#
loop_
_entity.id
_entity.type
_entity.pdbx_description
1 polymer ?
#
loop_
_entity_poly.entity_id
_entity_poly.type
_entity_poly.pdbx_seq_one_letter_code
_entity_poly.pdbx_strand_id
1 'polypeptide(L)'
;MERPITGFGMDGEGDPVAILSCGHPQHVRHQPPFINRPWVMDEQGRRSMLGKMLDCVRCEKFELPDDFVAYKRTAEFTETSVPAALTRDHSTKTGVWAKINVVEGRLCYRVPILGTQMDLSPGIIGIVVPEVLHSVEPLGPVRFFVEFYRMPDQAPA
;
A
#
# COMPACT_ATOMS: atom_id res chain seq x y z
N MET A 1 10.11 -3.68 -1.09
CA MET A 1 10.10 -2.52 -0.17
C MET A 1 10.10 -3.02 1.26
N GLU A 2 11.02 -2.53 2.08
CA GLU A 2 11.09 -2.93 3.49
C GLU A 2 9.97 -2.32 4.33
N ARG A 3 9.30 -3.16 5.13
CA ARG A 3 8.26 -2.76 6.09
C ARG A 3 8.50 -3.45 7.44
N PRO A 4 8.36 -2.74 8.57
CA PRO A 4 8.50 -3.36 9.88
C PRO A 4 7.33 -4.31 10.17
N ILE A 5 7.62 -5.40 10.87
CA ILE A 5 6.59 -6.28 11.44
C ILE A 5 5.87 -5.54 12.57
N THR A 6 4.54 -5.48 12.49
CA THR A 6 3.66 -4.87 13.50
C THR A 6 2.85 -5.90 14.28
N GLY A 7 2.77 -7.14 13.80
CA GLY A 7 2.03 -8.20 14.47
C GLY A 7 2.25 -9.57 13.83
N PHE A 8 1.53 -10.56 14.35
CA PHE A 8 1.55 -11.94 13.87
C PHE A 8 0.14 -12.51 13.85
N GLY A 9 -0.09 -13.47 12.96
CA GLY A 9 -1.34 -14.22 12.88
C GLY A 9 -1.10 -15.57 12.23
N MET A 10 -2.20 -16.25 11.93
CA MET A 10 -2.23 -17.43 11.05
C MET A 10 -3.10 -17.09 9.84
N ASP A 11 -2.79 -17.65 8.69
CA ASP A 11 -3.70 -17.61 7.54
C ASP A 11 -4.82 -18.67 7.67
N GLY A 12 -5.65 -18.79 6.64
CA GLY A 12 -6.78 -19.73 6.60
C GLY A 12 -6.38 -21.21 6.62
N GLU A 13 -5.11 -21.54 6.34
CA GLU A 13 -4.56 -22.90 6.39
C GLU A 13 -3.83 -23.18 7.71
N GLY A 14 -3.73 -22.17 8.59
CA GLY A 14 -3.02 -22.27 9.86
C GLY A 14 -1.52 -21.97 9.77
N ASP A 15 -1.05 -21.45 8.62
CA ASP A 15 0.35 -21.09 8.45
C ASP A 15 0.68 -19.73 9.09
N PRO A 16 1.83 -19.60 9.77
CA PRO A 16 2.18 -18.37 10.48
C PRO A 16 2.52 -17.24 9.51
N VAL A 17 1.91 -16.08 9.75
CA VAL A 17 2.15 -14.83 9.02
C VAL A 17 2.62 -13.74 9.96
N ALA A 18 3.56 -12.91 9.50
CA ALA A 18 3.85 -11.62 10.08
C ALA A 18 2.97 -10.57 9.39
N ILE A 19 2.35 -9.69 10.17
CA ILE A 19 1.62 -8.52 9.66
C ILE A 19 2.61 -7.36 9.58
N LEU A 20 2.71 -6.73 8.41
CA LEU A 20 3.61 -5.60 8.18
C LEU A 20 2.89 -4.27 8.38
N SER A 21 3.64 -3.17 8.55
CA SER A 21 3.04 -1.82 8.72
C SER A 21 2.20 -1.34 7.53
N CYS A 22 2.41 -1.92 6.34
CA CYS A 22 1.57 -1.67 5.16
C CYS A 22 0.23 -2.43 5.20
N GLY A 23 0.02 -3.31 6.17
CA GLY A 23 -1.17 -4.15 6.32
C GLY A 23 -1.08 -5.53 5.65
N HIS A 24 -0.07 -5.77 4.80
CA HIS A 24 0.09 -7.08 4.17
C HIS A 24 0.53 -8.16 5.17
N PRO A 25 -0.07 -9.35 5.14
CA PRO A 25 0.49 -10.54 5.76
C PRO A 25 1.64 -11.10 4.91
N GLN A 26 2.69 -11.59 5.56
CA GLN A 26 3.80 -12.28 4.92
C GLN A 26 4.08 -13.60 5.64
N HIS A 27 4.13 -14.71 4.91
CA HIS A 27 4.42 -16.01 5.48
C HIS A 27 5.82 -16.06 6.11
N VAL A 28 5.85 -16.48 7.36
CA VAL A 28 7.07 -16.62 8.17
C VAL A 28 7.28 -18.07 8.61
N ARG A 29 6.97 -19.04 7.76
CA ARG A 29 7.13 -20.48 8.07
C ARG A 29 8.53 -20.82 8.57
N HIS A 30 8.60 -21.80 9.49
CA HIS A 30 9.84 -22.45 9.90
C HIS A 30 9.87 -23.87 9.37
N GLN A 31 10.68 -24.12 8.33
CA GLN A 31 10.79 -25.42 7.67
C GLN A 31 12.27 -25.78 7.43
N PRO A 32 13.03 -26.16 8.48
CA PRO A 32 14.41 -26.61 8.33
C PRO A 32 14.51 -27.83 7.40
N PRO A 33 15.59 -27.95 6.60
CA PRO A 33 16.72 -27.02 6.52
C PRO A 33 16.47 -25.80 5.61
N PHE A 34 15.36 -25.76 4.88
CA PHE A 34 15.12 -24.78 3.82
C PHE A 34 14.78 -23.38 4.35
N ILE A 35 14.06 -23.28 5.47
CA ILE A 35 13.66 -22.00 6.08
C ILE A 35 13.87 -22.04 7.59
N ASN A 36 14.95 -21.40 8.05
CA ASN A 36 15.32 -21.37 9.47
C ASN A 36 14.85 -20.06 10.14
N ARG A 37 13.73 -20.15 10.87
CA ARG A 37 13.04 -19.06 11.57
C ARG A 37 12.49 -19.57 12.91
N PRO A 38 13.34 -20.03 13.83
CA PRO A 38 12.90 -20.70 15.06
C PRO A 38 12.11 -19.76 15.97
N TRP A 39 12.32 -18.44 15.84
CA TRP A 39 11.59 -17.39 16.52
C TRP A 39 10.08 -17.40 16.24
N VAL A 40 9.59 -18.08 15.19
CA VAL A 40 8.16 -18.15 14.85
C VAL A 40 7.41 -19.12 15.76
N MET A 41 8.13 -20.07 16.35
CA MET A 41 7.56 -21.24 17.03
C MET A 41 6.81 -20.91 18.31
N ASP A 42 7.17 -19.82 18.98
CA ASP A 42 6.55 -19.39 20.23
C ASP A 42 6.26 -17.88 20.25
N GLU A 43 5.45 -17.44 21.21
CA GLU A 43 5.06 -16.04 21.32
C GLU A 43 6.24 -15.12 21.66
N GLN A 44 7.18 -15.57 22.49
CA GLN A 44 8.32 -14.77 22.92
C GLN A 44 9.25 -14.45 21.74
N GLY A 45 9.55 -15.46 20.92
CA GLY A 45 10.32 -15.32 19.69
C GLY A 45 9.60 -14.43 18.68
N ARG A 46 8.28 -14.55 18.52
CA ARG A 46 7.53 -13.64 17.64
C ARG A 46 7.62 -12.20 18.13
N ARG A 47 7.39 -11.97 19.42
CA ARG A 47 7.48 -10.63 20.04
C ARG A 47 8.86 -9.99 19.91
N SER A 48 9.93 -10.77 19.98
CA SER A 48 11.30 -10.25 19.81
C SER A 48 11.58 -9.76 18.37
N MET A 49 10.71 -10.10 17.42
CA MET A 49 10.84 -9.75 16.01
C MET A 49 9.92 -8.60 15.58
N LEU A 50 9.11 -8.05 16.48
CA LEU A 50 8.36 -6.81 16.23
C LEU A 50 9.34 -5.68 15.86
N GLY A 51 8.97 -4.87 14.87
CA GLY A 51 9.81 -3.82 14.33
C GLY A 51 10.90 -4.29 13.36
N LYS A 52 11.16 -5.61 13.24
CA LYS A 52 12.09 -6.11 12.23
C LYS A 52 11.58 -5.80 10.82
N MET A 53 12.47 -5.31 9.97
CA MET A 53 12.16 -5.03 8.58
C MET A 53 12.07 -6.32 7.76
N LEU A 54 11.00 -6.47 6.98
CA LEU A 54 10.85 -7.51 5.97
C LEU A 54 10.54 -6.89 4.62
N ASP A 55 11.02 -7.52 3.55
CA ASP A 55 10.72 -7.10 2.20
C ASP A 55 9.30 -7.49 1.78
N CYS A 56 8.47 -6.49 1.50
CA CYS A 56 7.10 -6.62 1.04
C CYS A 56 7.01 -6.49 -0.48
N VAL A 57 7.03 -7.63 -1.17
CA VAL A 57 6.89 -7.72 -2.62
C VAL A 57 5.53 -7.21 -3.11
N ARG A 58 4.46 -7.40 -2.33
CA ARG A 58 3.12 -6.89 -2.67
C ARG A 58 3.08 -5.36 -2.79
N CYS A 59 3.81 -4.65 -1.93
CA CYS A 59 3.96 -3.20 -2.05
C CYS A 59 4.69 -2.79 -3.34
N GLU A 60 5.72 -3.54 -3.76
CA GLU A 60 6.45 -3.26 -5.02
C GLU A 60 5.57 -3.48 -6.24
N LYS A 61 4.66 -4.45 -6.16
CA LYS A 61 3.67 -4.75 -7.20
C LYS A 61 2.44 -3.86 -7.15
N PHE A 62 2.41 -2.84 -6.28
CA PHE A 62 1.26 -1.95 -6.14
C PHE A 62 -0.03 -2.70 -5.80
N GLU A 63 0.06 -3.81 -5.05
CA GLU A 63 -1.11 -4.56 -4.61
C GLU A 63 -1.64 -3.95 -3.31
N LEU A 64 -2.94 -3.66 -3.26
CA LEU A 64 -3.62 -3.20 -2.06
C LEU A 64 -4.10 -4.42 -1.25
N PRO A 65 -3.98 -4.45 0.09
CA PRO A 65 -4.43 -5.59 0.88
C PRO A 65 -5.94 -5.83 0.77
N ASP A 66 -6.34 -7.08 0.57
CA ASP A 66 -7.71 -7.46 0.20
C ASP A 66 -8.77 -7.06 1.25
N ASP A 67 -8.38 -7.06 2.53
CA ASP A 67 -9.28 -6.74 3.65
C ASP A 67 -9.45 -5.24 3.91
N PHE A 68 -8.78 -4.38 3.14
CA PHE A 68 -8.86 -2.94 3.35
C PHE A 68 -10.13 -2.36 2.72
N VAL A 69 -10.79 -1.47 3.46
CA VAL A 69 -12.05 -0.86 3.06
C VAL A 69 -11.87 0.61 2.73
N ALA A 70 -12.61 1.07 1.71
CA ALA A 70 -12.69 2.48 1.37
C ALA A 70 -13.40 3.24 2.49
N TYR A 71 -12.79 4.34 2.96
CA TYR A 71 -13.36 5.16 4.04
C TYR A 71 -13.52 6.64 3.68
N LYS A 72 -12.88 7.09 2.60
CA LYS A 72 -12.95 8.47 2.12
C LYS A 72 -12.75 8.53 0.62
N ARG A 73 -13.48 9.43 -0.04
CA ARG A 73 -13.32 9.75 -1.46
C ARG A 73 -13.26 11.26 -1.64
N THR A 74 -12.41 11.75 -2.54
CA THR A 74 -12.38 13.17 -2.90
C THR A 74 -13.51 13.53 -3.87
N ALA A 75 -13.78 14.83 -4.03
CA ALA A 75 -14.44 15.30 -5.23
C ALA A 75 -13.59 14.96 -6.47
N GLU A 76 -14.21 15.02 -7.65
CA GLU A 76 -13.47 14.88 -8.90
C GLU A 76 -12.64 16.13 -9.18
N PHE A 77 -11.41 15.91 -9.62
CA PHE A 77 -10.48 16.94 -10.06
C PHE A 77 -10.38 16.95 -11.58
N THR A 78 -10.10 18.12 -12.12
CA THR A 78 -9.78 18.35 -13.53
C THR A 78 -8.35 18.86 -13.67
N GLU A 79 -7.89 19.05 -14.90
CA GLU A 79 -6.60 19.66 -15.20
C GLU A 79 -6.45 21.08 -14.64
N THR A 80 -7.56 21.77 -14.40
CA THR A 80 -7.58 23.12 -13.83
C THR A 80 -7.89 23.16 -12.33
N SER A 81 -8.44 22.09 -11.76
CA SER A 81 -8.81 22.03 -10.34
C SER A 81 -7.97 21.08 -9.49
N VAL A 82 -7.04 20.33 -10.10
CA VAL A 82 -6.10 19.45 -9.37
C VAL A 82 -5.29 20.26 -8.34
N PRO A 83 -5.33 19.88 -7.05
CA PRO A 83 -4.55 20.58 -6.03
C PRO A 83 -3.05 20.45 -6.29
N ALA A 84 -2.31 21.56 -6.13
CA ALA A 84 -0.84 21.58 -6.26
C ALA A 84 -0.10 20.65 -5.28
N ALA A 85 -0.79 20.15 -4.25
CA ALA A 85 -0.25 19.11 -3.38
C ALA A 85 -0.14 17.76 -4.09
N LEU A 86 -1.07 17.42 -4.99
CA LEU A 86 -1.06 16.15 -5.72
C LEU A 86 -0.06 16.14 -6.88
N THR A 87 0.31 17.32 -7.40
CA THR A 87 1.27 17.45 -8.51
C THR A 87 2.72 17.52 -8.06
N ARG A 88 2.97 17.54 -6.74
CA ARG A 88 4.29 17.44 -6.13
C ARG A 88 4.42 16.13 -5.39
N ASP A 89 5.66 15.71 -5.14
CA ASP A 89 5.91 14.49 -4.39
C ASP A 89 5.34 14.59 -2.98
N HIS A 90 4.46 13.65 -2.67
CA HIS A 90 3.81 13.51 -1.37
C HIS A 90 3.57 12.03 -1.08
N SER A 91 3.14 11.71 0.13
CA SER A 91 2.82 10.35 0.52
C SER A 91 1.57 10.30 1.40
N THR A 92 0.94 9.14 1.45
CA THR A 92 -0.06 8.83 2.46
C THR A 92 0.64 8.33 3.73
N LYS A 93 -0.05 8.44 4.87
CA LYS A 93 0.45 7.94 6.17
C LYS A 93 0.56 6.41 6.18
N THR A 94 1.30 5.87 7.14
CA THR A 94 1.36 4.43 7.42
C THR A 94 -0.05 3.82 7.49
N GLY A 95 -0.25 2.67 6.84
CA GLY A 95 -1.55 1.99 6.81
C GLY A 95 -2.64 2.69 5.98
N VAL A 96 -2.36 3.81 5.32
CA VAL A 96 -3.32 4.50 4.45
C VAL A 96 -2.95 4.27 2.99
N TRP A 97 -3.78 3.48 2.31
CA TRP A 97 -3.68 3.24 0.88
C TRP A 97 -4.60 4.18 0.10
N ALA A 98 -4.36 4.35 -1.18
CA ALA A 98 -5.33 5.02 -2.05
C ALA A 98 -5.41 4.40 -3.45
N LYS A 99 -6.54 4.60 -4.11
CA LYS A 99 -6.75 4.33 -5.53
C LYS A 99 -7.01 5.65 -6.26
N ILE A 100 -6.25 5.91 -7.31
CA ILE A 100 -6.45 7.01 -8.24
C ILE A 100 -7.27 6.47 -9.40
N ASN A 101 -8.48 6.97 -9.54
CA ASN A 101 -9.45 6.50 -10.53
C ASN A 101 -9.68 7.62 -11.55
N VAL A 102 -9.31 7.37 -12.81
CA VAL A 102 -9.61 8.27 -13.92
C VAL A 102 -10.98 7.92 -14.47
N VAL A 103 -11.86 8.92 -14.54
CA VAL A 103 -13.20 8.83 -15.13
C VAL A 103 -13.14 9.17 -16.62
N GLU A 104 -12.31 10.14 -16.99
CA GLU A 104 -12.15 10.62 -18.36
C GLU A 104 -10.74 11.19 -18.56
N GLY A 105 -10.20 11.08 -19.78
CA GLY A 105 -8.90 11.62 -20.14
C GLY A 105 -7.73 10.76 -19.65
N ARG A 106 -6.59 11.40 -19.39
CA ARG A 106 -5.35 10.71 -18.95
C ARG A 106 -4.62 11.47 -17.86
N LEU A 107 -4.01 10.72 -16.95
CA LEU A 107 -3.24 11.24 -15.83
C LEU A 107 -1.92 10.46 -15.72
N CYS A 108 -0.79 11.14 -15.78
CA CYS A 108 0.51 10.54 -15.49
C CYS A 108 0.63 10.37 -13.97
N TYR A 109 0.89 9.15 -13.50
CA TYR A 109 1.20 8.82 -12.11
C TYR A 109 2.68 8.42 -12.00
N ARG A 110 3.41 9.03 -11.07
CA ARG A 110 4.85 8.84 -10.88
C ARG A 110 5.17 8.37 -9.48
N VAL A 111 6.09 7.41 -9.39
CA VAL A 111 6.64 6.88 -8.14
C VAL A 111 8.17 6.83 -8.25
N PRO A 112 8.86 7.93 -7.90
CA PRO A 112 10.28 8.13 -8.21
C PRO A 112 11.21 7.02 -7.68
N ILE A 113 10.99 6.55 -6.45
CA ILE A 113 11.85 5.54 -5.82
C ILE A 113 11.82 4.19 -6.54
N LEU A 114 10.74 3.90 -7.27
CA LEU A 114 10.58 2.69 -8.07
C LEU A 114 10.89 2.93 -9.56
N GLY A 115 11.28 4.15 -9.95
CA GLY A 115 11.43 4.53 -11.36
C GLY A 115 10.14 4.31 -12.18
N THR A 116 8.99 4.24 -11.51
CA THR A 116 7.72 3.87 -12.15
C THR A 116 7.00 5.12 -12.60
N GLN A 117 6.56 5.10 -13.86
CA GLN A 117 5.65 6.09 -14.44
C GLN A 117 4.55 5.35 -15.19
N MET A 118 3.29 5.67 -14.89
CA MET A 118 2.13 5.01 -15.48
C MET A 118 1.12 6.05 -15.97
N ASP A 119 0.65 5.87 -17.20
CA ASP A 119 -0.43 6.68 -17.76
C ASP A 119 -1.77 6.05 -17.38
N LEU A 120 -2.44 6.65 -16.40
CA LEU A 120 -3.77 6.26 -15.96
C LEU A 120 -4.82 6.75 -16.96
N SER A 121 -5.85 5.95 -17.16
CA SER A 121 -7.01 6.21 -18.03
C SER A 121 -8.22 5.44 -17.48
N PRO A 122 -9.44 5.61 -18.03
CA PRO A 122 -10.59 4.87 -17.55
C PRO A 122 -10.36 3.36 -17.55
N GLY A 123 -10.45 2.74 -16.37
CA GLY A 123 -10.18 1.32 -16.15
C GLY A 123 -8.74 0.97 -15.74
N ILE A 124 -7.78 1.90 -15.88
CA ILE A 124 -6.40 1.75 -15.36
C ILE A 124 -6.29 2.50 -14.04
N ILE A 125 -6.22 1.74 -12.95
CA ILE A 125 -6.20 2.29 -11.58
C ILE A 125 -4.77 2.49 -11.11
N GLY A 126 -4.46 3.68 -10.61
CA GLY A 126 -3.20 3.93 -9.90
C GLY A 126 -3.34 3.54 -8.43
N ILE A 127 -2.54 2.59 -7.95
CA ILE A 127 -2.52 2.24 -6.52
C ILE A 127 -1.42 3.05 -5.83
N VAL A 128 -1.79 3.73 -4.75
CA VAL A 128 -0.88 4.50 -3.92
C VAL A 128 -0.46 3.66 -2.72
N VAL A 129 0.84 3.41 -2.62
CA VAL A 129 1.45 2.64 -1.54
C VAL A 129 1.75 3.57 -0.35
N PRO A 130 1.40 3.18 0.90
CA PRO A 130 1.66 3.97 2.10
C PRO A 130 3.13 4.41 2.23
N GLU A 131 3.36 5.66 2.64
CA GLU A 131 4.69 6.22 2.93
C GLU A 131 5.64 6.27 1.72
N VAL A 132 5.17 5.94 0.52
CA VAL A 132 5.97 6.05 -0.71
C VAL A 132 5.65 7.38 -1.39
N LEU A 133 6.68 8.14 -1.70
CA LEU A 133 6.53 9.39 -2.44
C LEU A 133 6.01 9.14 -3.85
N HIS A 134 5.00 9.91 -4.22
CA HIS A 134 4.39 9.87 -5.54
C HIS A 134 3.78 11.22 -5.91
N SER A 135 3.49 11.39 -7.19
CA SER A 135 2.86 12.59 -7.74
C SER A 135 2.03 12.25 -8.99
N VAL A 136 1.15 13.17 -9.37
CA VAL A 136 0.36 13.06 -10.61
C VAL A 136 0.48 14.30 -11.50
N GLU A 137 0.32 14.12 -12.80
CA GLU A 137 0.32 15.21 -13.78
C GLU A 137 -0.77 14.97 -14.84
N PRO A 138 -1.71 15.91 -15.04
CA PRO A 138 -2.66 15.83 -16.16
C PRO A 138 -1.97 15.78 -17.52
N LEU A 139 -2.38 14.86 -18.39
CA LEU A 139 -1.85 14.74 -19.77
C LEU A 139 -2.83 15.34 -20.80
N GLY A 140 -3.42 16.49 -20.46
CA GLY A 140 -4.53 17.13 -21.15
C GLY A 140 -5.80 17.20 -20.28
N PRO A 141 -6.98 17.44 -20.89
CA PRO A 141 -8.25 17.39 -20.18
C PRO A 141 -8.44 16.05 -19.47
N VAL A 142 -8.79 16.09 -18.20
CA VAL A 142 -8.91 14.89 -17.36
C VAL A 142 -10.00 15.08 -16.32
N ARG A 143 -10.62 13.98 -15.90
CA ARG A 143 -11.49 13.95 -14.72
C ARG A 143 -11.15 12.71 -13.90
N PHE A 144 -10.75 12.90 -12.65
CA PHE A 144 -10.32 11.79 -11.80
C PHE A 144 -10.63 12.07 -10.34
N PHE A 145 -10.63 11.03 -9.50
CA PHE A 145 -10.76 11.17 -8.05
C PHE A 145 -9.83 10.21 -7.32
N VAL A 146 -9.61 10.47 -6.04
CA VAL A 146 -8.81 9.61 -5.16
C VAL A 146 -9.72 9.01 -4.09
N GLU A 147 -9.63 7.70 -3.91
CA GLU A 147 -10.35 6.95 -2.88
C GLU A 147 -9.33 6.34 -1.90
N PHE A 148 -9.53 6.55 -0.60
CA PHE A 148 -8.62 6.16 0.45
C PHE A 148 -9.11 4.93 1.18
N TYR A 149 -8.18 4.03 1.48
CA TYR A 149 -8.41 2.71 2.04
C TYR A 149 -7.57 2.51 3.30
N ARG A 150 -8.14 1.79 4.27
CA ARG A 150 -7.45 1.39 5.51
C ARG A 150 -8.06 0.07 6.03
N MET A 151 -7.42 -0.52 7.01
CA MET A 151 -7.97 -1.68 7.71
C MET A 151 -9.27 -1.29 8.46
N PRO A 152 -10.35 -2.11 8.41
CA PRO A 152 -11.67 -1.79 8.96
C PRO A 152 -11.67 -1.30 10.43
N ASP A 153 -10.79 -1.85 11.27
CA ASP A 153 -10.76 -1.59 12.72
C ASP A 153 -9.80 -0.46 13.16
N GLN A 154 -9.14 0.22 12.22
CA GLN A 154 -8.39 1.44 12.55
C GLN A 154 -9.33 2.64 12.57
N ALA A 155 -9.85 2.99 13.76
CA ALA A 155 -10.58 4.24 13.98
C ALA A 155 -9.76 5.45 13.47
N PRO A 156 -10.41 6.53 12.95
CA PRO A 156 -9.67 7.72 12.57
C PRO A 156 -8.99 8.32 13.80
N ALA A 157 -7.67 8.48 13.73
CA ALA A 157 -6.90 9.29 14.67
C ALA A 157 -7.30 10.76 14.59
#